data_AF-J0D6N5-F1
#
_entry.id   AF-J0D6N5-F1
#
_cell.length_a   1.000
_cell.length_b   1.000
_cell.length_c   1.000
_cell.angle_alpha   90.00
_cell.angle_beta   90.00
_cell.angle_gamma   90.00
#
_symmetry.space_group_name_H-M   'P 1'
#
loop_
_entity.id
_entity.type
_entity.pdbx_description
1 polymer ?
#
loop_
_entity_poly.entity_id
_entity_poly.type
_entity_poly.pdbx_seq_one_letter_code
_entity_poly.pdbx_strand_id
1 'polypeptide(L)'
;MGRPPKNIEKERASSLRRYRASKEVVRTPRPPRETSLAALLPSTTQLLGVPPLYNERVTLASVHRALESDMGDWLHVSSESDVWRRFTTRLISSQRRGKPAQRLLEDIREQFIKVSRIHDVVEDALLEAWRLHDDDCQYEFGELSTISYSVSDALSELLSFYDAEGTVLSEAYDRQELAWQRME
;
A
#
# COMPACT_ATOMS: atom_id res chain seq x y z
N MET A 1 25.49 34.07 49.52
CA MET A 1 26.56 33.20 48.98
C MET A 1 26.23 31.77 49.36
N GLY A 2 26.24 30.73 48.53
CA GLY A 2 26.37 30.55 47.09
C GLY A 2 25.66 29.22 46.76
N ARG A 3 25.06 29.09 45.57
CA ARG A 3 24.40 27.85 45.14
C ARG A 3 25.41 26.69 45.18
N PRO A 4 25.02 25.48 45.65
CA PRO A 4 25.92 24.34 45.64
C PRO A 4 26.31 24.01 44.19
N PRO A 5 27.57 23.65 43.93
CA PRO A 5 28.04 23.41 42.58
C PRO A 5 27.23 22.29 41.93
N LYS A 6 26.63 22.59 40.77
CA LYS A 6 25.94 21.60 39.94
C LYS A 6 26.94 20.49 39.62
N ASN A 7 26.61 19.26 40.04
CA ASN A 7 27.46 18.11 39.81
C ASN A 7 27.31 17.63 38.36
N ILE A 8 28.01 18.33 37.46
CA ILE A 8 27.96 18.16 36.00
C ILE A 8 28.31 16.71 35.60
N GLU A 9 29.16 16.03 36.36
CA GLU A 9 29.52 14.63 36.12
C GLU A 9 28.35 13.68 36.38
N LYS A 10 27.55 13.95 37.41
CA LYS A 10 26.35 13.17 37.72
C LYS A 10 25.27 13.37 36.65
N GLU A 11 25.11 14.59 36.14
CA GLU A 11 24.23 14.88 35.00
C GLU A 11 24.71 14.19 33.72
N ARG A 12 26.01 14.26 33.40
CA ARG A 12 26.62 13.57 32.24
C ARG A 12 26.46 12.06 32.32
N ALA A 13 26.69 11.46 33.49
CA ALA A 13 26.49 10.02 33.70
C ALA A 13 25.02 9.63 33.54
N SER A 14 24.08 10.44 34.01
CA SER A 14 22.63 10.19 33.83
C SER A 14 22.20 10.32 32.37
N SER A 15 22.77 11.28 31.63
CA SER A 15 22.47 11.51 30.21
C SER A 15 23.08 10.43 29.34
N LEU A 16 24.29 9.96 29.65
CA LEU A 16 24.90 8.80 29.00
C LEU A 16 24.13 7.52 29.26
N ARG A 17 23.61 7.31 30.49
CA ARG A 17 22.74 6.17 30.79
C ARG A 17 21.41 6.25 30.04
N ARG A 18 20.79 7.43 29.97
CA ARG A 18 19.56 7.64 29.17
C ARG A 18 19.80 7.44 27.68
N TYR A 19 20.93 7.92 27.15
CA TYR A 19 21.33 7.74 25.76
C TYR A 19 21.60 6.25 25.45
N ARG A 20 22.32 5.55 26.32
CA ARG A 20 22.56 4.11 26.19
C ARG A 20 21.29 3.30 26.32
N ALA A 21 20.40 3.61 27.27
CA ALA A 21 19.07 3.01 27.36
C ALA A 21 18.24 3.28 26.10
N SER A 22 18.32 4.47 25.50
CA SER A 22 17.63 4.78 24.24
C SER A 22 18.21 4.05 23.02
N LYS A 23 19.48 3.63 23.09
CA LYS A 23 20.14 2.78 22.07
C LYS A 23 19.97 1.28 22.33
N GLU A 24 19.83 0.86 23.59
CA GLU A 24 19.56 -0.51 24.03
C GLU A 24 18.08 -0.89 23.97
N VAL A 25 17.17 0.09 23.82
CA VAL A 25 15.93 -0.13 23.06
C VAL A 25 16.33 -0.30 21.60
N VAL A 26 17.10 -1.37 21.35
CA VAL A 26 17.18 -2.06 20.09
C VAL A 26 15.74 -2.19 19.67
N ARG A 27 15.41 -1.51 18.57
CA ARG A 27 14.19 -1.76 17.84
C ARG A 27 14.24 -3.25 17.51
N THR A 28 13.70 -4.08 18.39
CA THR A 28 13.15 -5.36 17.98
C THR A 28 12.32 -5.01 16.77
N PRO A 29 12.66 -5.52 15.57
CA PRO A 29 11.81 -5.36 14.41
C PRO A 29 10.44 -5.76 14.90
N ARG A 30 9.50 -4.79 14.92
CA ARG A 30 8.12 -5.15 15.20
C ARG A 30 7.84 -6.26 14.19
N PRO A 31 7.40 -7.46 14.62
CA PRO A 31 7.07 -8.49 13.65
C PRO A 31 6.15 -7.82 12.62
N PRO A 32 6.35 -8.06 11.32
CA PRO A 32 5.48 -7.50 10.30
C PRO A 32 4.05 -7.76 10.78
N ARG A 33 3.27 -6.69 10.96
CA ARG A 33 1.85 -6.88 11.25
C ARG A 33 1.35 -7.63 10.04
N GLU A 34 0.97 -8.89 10.21
CA GLU A 34 0.15 -9.56 9.21
C GLU A 34 -1.11 -8.72 9.12
N THR A 35 -1.19 -7.90 8.08
CA THR A 35 -2.38 -7.10 7.82
C THR A 35 -3.48 -8.08 7.46
N SER A 36 -4.41 -8.29 8.40
CA SER A 36 -5.53 -9.20 8.20
C SER A 36 -6.32 -8.79 6.96
N LEU A 37 -6.90 -9.75 6.23
CA LEU A 37 -7.78 -9.48 5.09
C LEU A 37 -8.87 -8.45 5.42
N ALA A 38 -9.43 -8.52 6.64
CA ALA A 38 -10.42 -7.58 7.16
C ALA A 38 -9.94 -6.11 7.24
N ALA A 39 -8.63 -5.90 7.35
CA ALA A 39 -8.04 -4.57 7.37
C ALA A 39 -7.70 -4.07 5.96
N LEU A 40 -7.38 -4.97 5.03
CA LEU A 40 -7.10 -4.64 3.63
C LEU A 40 -8.39 -4.37 2.85
N LEU A 41 -9.39 -5.23 3.02
CA LEU A 41 -10.66 -5.26 2.28
C LEU A 41 -11.85 -5.19 3.24
N PRO A 42 -12.04 -4.08 3.98
CA PRO A 42 -13.05 -4.00 5.02
C PRO A 42 -14.47 -4.20 4.49
N SER A 43 -14.81 -3.61 3.34
CA SER A 43 -16.16 -3.67 2.76
C SER A 43 -16.45 -5.07 2.23
N THR A 44 -15.50 -5.65 1.50
CA THR A 44 -15.60 -7.02 0.94
C THR A 44 -15.66 -8.06 2.05
N THR A 45 -14.83 -7.92 3.09
CA THR A 45 -14.82 -8.83 4.24
C THR A 45 -16.12 -8.75 5.04
N GLN A 46 -16.70 -7.56 5.19
CA GLN A 46 -17.99 -7.39 5.85
C GLN A 46 -19.11 -8.14 5.10
N LEU A 47 -19.03 -8.18 3.76
CA LEU A 47 -20.03 -8.82 2.91
C LEU A 47 -19.84 -10.34 2.79
N LEU A 48 -18.61 -10.80 2.53
CA LEU A 48 -18.30 -12.20 2.20
C LEU A 48 -17.72 -13.01 3.36
N GLY A 49 -17.31 -12.35 4.46
CA GLY A 49 -16.63 -12.99 5.59
C GLY A 49 -15.13 -13.24 5.35
N VAL A 50 -14.51 -14.00 6.27
CA VAL A 50 -13.12 -14.46 6.16
C VAL A 50 -13.09 -16.00 6.34
N PRO A 51 -12.72 -16.79 5.32
CA PRO A 51 -12.41 -16.38 3.93
C PRO A 51 -13.64 -15.82 3.20
N PRO A 52 -13.46 -15.04 2.11
CA PRO A 52 -14.57 -14.56 1.30
C PRO A 52 -15.28 -15.74 0.65
N LEU A 53 -16.57 -15.94 0.97
CA LEU A 53 -17.39 -17.01 0.44
C LEU A 53 -18.67 -16.44 -0.17
N TYR A 54 -18.89 -16.74 -1.44
CA TYR A 54 -20.16 -16.49 -2.11
C TYR A 54 -21.25 -17.36 -1.47
N ASN A 55 -22.32 -16.73 -1.02
CA ASN A 55 -23.47 -17.40 -0.45
C ASN A 55 -24.76 -16.90 -1.12
N GLU A 56 -25.84 -17.67 -1.04
CA GLU A 56 -27.13 -17.38 -1.71
C GLU A 56 -27.76 -16.03 -1.32
N ARG A 57 -27.27 -15.36 -0.26
CA ARG A 57 -27.77 -14.07 0.20
C ARG A 57 -26.98 -12.87 -0.31
N VAL A 58 -25.81 -13.11 -0.92
CA VAL A 58 -24.94 -12.06 -1.45
C VAL A 58 -25.10 -12.01 -2.96
N THR A 59 -25.47 -10.84 -3.48
CA THR A 59 -25.56 -10.61 -4.93
C THR A 59 -24.23 -10.16 -5.50
N LEU A 60 -23.95 -10.51 -6.75
CA LEU A 60 -22.75 -10.06 -7.47
C LEU A 60 -22.62 -8.52 -7.50
N ALA A 61 -23.72 -7.81 -7.77
CA ALA A 61 -23.74 -6.34 -7.69
C ALA A 61 -23.35 -5.79 -6.30
N SER A 62 -23.66 -6.51 -5.20
CA SER A 62 -23.22 -6.09 -3.86
C SER A 62 -21.72 -6.31 -3.67
N VAL A 63 -21.18 -7.39 -4.24
CA VAL A 63 -19.74 -7.68 -4.24
C VAL A 63 -18.99 -6.63 -5.05
N HIS A 64 -19.50 -6.27 -6.23
CA HIS A 64 -18.93 -5.20 -7.05
C HIS A 64 -18.80 -3.90 -6.26
N ARG A 65 -19.90 -3.41 -5.65
CA ARG A 65 -19.87 -2.19 -4.83
C ARG A 65 -18.92 -2.27 -3.63
N ALA A 66 -18.80 -3.45 -3.00
CA ALA A 66 -17.88 -3.64 -1.89
C ALA A 66 -16.42 -3.53 -2.36
N LEU A 67 -16.09 -4.14 -3.50
CA LEU A 67 -14.77 -4.04 -4.11
C LEU A 67 -14.50 -2.62 -4.61
N GLU A 68 -15.48 -1.93 -5.17
CA GLU A 68 -15.35 -0.52 -5.56
C GLU A 68 -15.04 0.36 -4.35
N SER A 69 -15.75 0.15 -3.23
CA SER A 69 -15.47 0.87 -1.98
C SER A 69 -14.05 0.59 -1.48
N ASP A 70 -13.61 -0.66 -1.52
CA ASP A 70 -12.25 -1.03 -1.11
C ASP A 70 -11.19 -0.47 -2.10
N MET A 71 -11.52 -0.33 -3.38
CA MET A 71 -10.66 0.22 -4.43
C MET A 71 -10.83 1.73 -4.64
N GLY A 72 -11.65 2.40 -3.82
CA GLY A 72 -12.15 3.76 -4.10
C GLY A 72 -11.07 4.83 -4.30
N ASP A 73 -9.92 4.70 -3.62
CA ASP A 73 -8.76 5.59 -3.80
C ASP A 73 -8.21 5.58 -5.24
N TRP A 74 -8.46 4.49 -5.98
CA TRP A 74 -7.96 4.23 -7.33
C TRP A 74 -9.06 4.32 -8.40
N LEU A 75 -10.35 4.22 -8.05
CA LEU A 75 -11.45 4.25 -9.02
C LEU A 75 -11.97 5.65 -9.34
N HIS A 76 -11.72 6.65 -8.48
CA HIS A 76 -12.29 7.99 -8.62
C HIS A 76 -11.24 9.03 -9.04
N VAL A 77 -11.10 9.19 -10.36
CA VAL A 77 -10.00 9.84 -11.07
C VAL A 77 -10.10 11.37 -11.09
N SER A 78 -9.72 11.99 -9.97
CA SER A 78 -9.19 13.37 -10.00
C SER A 78 -7.99 13.59 -9.08
N SER A 79 -7.71 12.64 -8.19
CA SER A 79 -6.58 12.69 -7.24
C SER A 79 -5.58 11.53 -7.38
N GLU A 80 -5.82 10.59 -8.31
CA GLU A 80 -4.98 9.39 -8.48
C GLU A 80 -3.58 9.74 -9.00
N SER A 81 -3.49 10.60 -10.02
CA SER A 81 -2.21 11.12 -10.52
C SER A 81 -1.39 11.82 -9.43
N ASP A 82 -2.06 12.42 -8.44
CA ASP A 82 -1.38 13.03 -7.28
C ASP A 82 -0.86 11.98 -6.30
N VAL A 83 -1.59 10.88 -6.08
CA VAL A 83 -1.13 9.73 -5.28
C VAL A 83 0.12 9.13 -5.92
N TRP A 84 0.06 8.82 -7.22
CA TRP A 84 1.17 8.26 -7.98
C TRP A 84 2.40 9.18 -8.00
N ARG A 85 2.19 10.47 -8.29
CA ARG A 85 3.23 11.48 -8.26
C ARG A 85 3.85 11.61 -6.88
N ARG A 86 3.05 11.56 -5.81
CA ARG A 86 3.54 11.63 -4.42
C ARG A 86 4.38 10.40 -4.06
N PHE A 87 3.97 9.20 -4.46
CA PHE A 87 4.79 8.00 -4.25
C PHE A 87 6.12 8.11 -4.99
N THR A 88 6.06 8.36 -6.29
CA THR A 88 7.23 8.42 -7.18
C THR A 88 8.24 9.48 -6.73
N THR A 89 7.80 10.72 -6.53
CA THR A 89 8.70 11.83 -6.16
C THR A 89 9.33 11.65 -4.77
N ARG A 90 8.61 11.05 -3.82
CA ARG A 90 9.16 10.75 -2.49
C ARG A 90 10.18 9.62 -2.53
N LEU A 91 9.95 8.58 -3.34
CA LEU A 91 10.91 7.50 -3.58
C LEU A 91 12.21 8.05 -4.21
N ILE A 92 12.10 8.83 -5.29
CA ILE A 92 13.24 9.50 -5.94
C ILE A 92 14.01 10.37 -4.93
N SER A 93 13.29 11.18 -4.15
CA SER A 93 13.90 12.02 -3.13
C SER A 93 14.63 11.21 -2.06
N SER A 94 14.14 10.01 -1.74
CA SER A 94 14.78 9.12 -0.77
C SER A 94 16.06 8.50 -1.30
N GLN A 95 16.05 8.03 -2.56
CA GLN A 95 17.24 7.53 -3.27
C GLN A 95 18.33 8.60 -3.34
N ARG A 96 17.98 9.82 -3.78
CA ARG A 96 18.93 10.95 -3.86
C ARG A 96 19.55 11.33 -2.52
N ARG A 97 18.82 11.16 -1.42
CA ARG A 97 19.28 11.48 -0.06
C ARG A 97 20.01 10.32 0.62
N GLY A 98 20.05 9.13 0.01
CA GLY A 98 20.59 7.92 0.62
C GLY A 98 19.87 7.54 1.93
N LYS A 99 18.61 7.92 2.10
CA LYS A 99 17.82 7.59 3.30
C LYS A 99 16.79 6.52 2.93
N PRO A 100 16.57 5.50 3.78
CA PRO A 100 15.57 4.49 3.51
C PRO A 100 14.16 5.10 3.60
N ALA A 101 13.36 4.94 2.55
CA ALA A 101 11.96 5.33 2.50
C ALA A 101 11.04 4.32 3.22
N GLN A 102 11.50 3.71 4.32
CA GLN A 102 10.94 2.44 4.80
C GLN A 102 9.42 2.47 5.02
N ARG A 103 8.90 3.52 5.65
CA ARG A 103 7.45 3.69 5.84
C ARG A 103 6.68 3.80 4.52
N LEU A 104 7.23 4.54 3.55
CA LEU A 104 6.60 4.69 2.25
C LEU A 104 6.63 3.36 1.47
N LEU A 105 7.70 2.58 1.58
CA LEU A 105 7.77 1.25 0.99
C LEU A 105 6.80 0.28 1.66
N GLU A 106 6.65 0.36 2.98
CA GLU A 106 5.63 -0.39 3.71
C GLU A 106 4.23 0.00 3.23
N ASP A 107 3.94 1.30 3.09
CA ASP A 107 2.66 1.80 2.56
C ASP A 107 2.40 1.28 1.13
N ILE A 108 3.38 1.38 0.22
CA ILE A 108 3.26 0.91 -1.17
C ILE A 108 3.06 -0.61 -1.23
N ARG A 109 3.79 -1.38 -0.42
CA ARG A 109 3.63 -2.83 -0.36
C ARG A 109 2.26 -3.23 0.19
N GLU A 110 1.75 -2.51 1.20
CA GLU A 110 0.41 -2.76 1.73
C GLU A 110 -0.66 -2.47 0.68
N GLN A 111 -0.51 -1.38 -0.10
CA GLN A 111 -1.39 -1.11 -1.24
C GLN A 111 -1.29 -2.19 -2.33
N PHE A 112 -0.07 -2.64 -2.66
CA PHE A 112 0.13 -3.71 -3.63
C PHE A 112 -0.61 -4.98 -3.19
N ILE A 113 -0.41 -5.42 -1.95
CA ILE A 113 -1.10 -6.58 -1.39
C ILE A 113 -2.62 -6.37 -1.42
N LYS A 114 -3.11 -5.19 -1.03
CA LYS A 114 -4.55 -4.87 -1.05
C LYS A 114 -5.12 -5.05 -2.46
N VAL A 115 -4.49 -4.46 -3.47
CA VAL A 115 -4.95 -4.50 -4.86
C VAL A 115 -4.85 -5.92 -5.44
N SER A 116 -3.79 -6.67 -5.13
CA SER A 116 -3.71 -8.09 -5.51
C SER A 116 -4.84 -8.91 -4.89
N ARG A 117 -5.24 -8.64 -3.64
CA ARG A 117 -6.39 -9.32 -3.02
C ARG A 117 -7.73 -8.92 -3.63
N ILE A 118 -7.88 -7.68 -4.06
CA ILE A 118 -9.05 -7.24 -4.83
C ILE A 118 -9.11 -8.05 -6.14
N HIS A 119 -7.97 -8.15 -6.83
CA HIS A 119 -7.88 -8.92 -8.08
C HIS A 119 -8.30 -10.39 -7.89
N ASP A 120 -7.79 -11.07 -6.85
CA ASP A 120 -8.19 -12.45 -6.51
C ASP A 120 -9.73 -12.57 -6.40
N VAL A 121 -10.37 -11.65 -5.67
CA VAL A 121 -11.84 -11.68 -5.45
C VAL A 121 -12.60 -11.33 -6.74
N VAL A 122 -12.07 -10.42 -7.56
CA VAL A 122 -12.65 -10.05 -8.86
C VAL A 122 -12.61 -11.23 -9.83
N GLU A 123 -11.51 -11.99 -9.89
CA GLU A 123 -11.43 -13.20 -10.72
C GLU A 123 -12.48 -14.23 -10.31
N ASP A 124 -12.62 -14.48 -9.00
CA ASP A 124 -13.67 -15.37 -8.47
C ASP A 124 -15.09 -14.84 -8.82
N ALA A 125 -15.32 -13.53 -8.70
CA ALA A 125 -16.61 -12.91 -9.02
C ALA A 125 -16.95 -13.03 -10.51
N LEU A 126 -15.94 -12.85 -11.37
CA LEU A 126 -16.07 -12.95 -12.82
C LEU A 126 -16.43 -14.38 -13.23
N LEU A 127 -15.75 -15.39 -12.66
CA LEU A 127 -16.09 -16.80 -12.88
C LEU A 127 -17.54 -17.11 -12.48
N GLU A 128 -18.00 -16.55 -11.36
CA GLU A 128 -19.38 -16.71 -10.92
C GLU A 128 -20.38 -15.98 -11.83
N ALA A 129 -20.05 -14.79 -12.32
CA ALA A 129 -20.86 -14.06 -13.30
C ALA A 129 -21.01 -14.84 -14.61
N TRP A 130 -19.93 -15.45 -15.11
CA TRP A 130 -19.96 -16.37 -16.25
C TRP A 130 -20.85 -17.59 -15.99
N ARG A 131 -20.75 -18.19 -14.79
CA ARG A 131 -21.57 -19.35 -14.40
C ARG A 131 -23.06 -19.02 -14.37
N LEU A 132 -23.40 -17.80 -13.98
CA LEU A 132 -24.78 -17.31 -13.88
C LEU A 132 -25.32 -16.71 -15.19
N HIS A 133 -24.47 -16.55 -16.22
CA HIS A 133 -24.80 -15.83 -17.46
C HIS A 133 -25.30 -14.39 -17.19
N ASP A 134 -24.67 -13.71 -16.25
CA ASP A 134 -24.97 -12.31 -15.90
C ASP A 134 -24.01 -11.38 -16.67
N ASP A 135 -24.44 -10.92 -17.84
CA ASP A 135 -23.61 -10.14 -18.77
C ASP A 135 -23.23 -8.76 -18.21
N ASP A 136 -24.12 -8.14 -17.42
CA ASP A 136 -23.87 -6.86 -16.77
C ASP A 136 -22.74 -7.02 -15.74
N CYS A 137 -22.84 -8.04 -14.88
CA CYS A 137 -21.77 -8.31 -13.91
C CYS A 137 -20.46 -8.75 -14.57
N GLN A 138 -20.51 -9.50 -15.69
CA GLN A 138 -19.31 -9.85 -16.45
C GLN A 138 -18.56 -8.59 -16.94
N TYR A 139 -19.30 -7.60 -17.45
CA TYR A 139 -18.73 -6.34 -17.88
C TYR A 139 -18.12 -5.55 -16.71
N GLU A 140 -18.90 -5.36 -15.63
CA GLU A 140 -18.48 -4.61 -14.45
C GLU A 140 -17.20 -5.21 -13.81
N PHE A 141 -17.17 -6.53 -13.59
CA PHE A 141 -15.97 -7.19 -13.06
C PHE A 141 -14.81 -7.21 -14.05
N GLY A 142 -15.07 -7.20 -15.36
CA GLY A 142 -14.04 -7.06 -16.38
C GLY A 142 -13.32 -5.71 -16.33
N GLU A 143 -14.06 -4.61 -16.16
CA GLU A 143 -13.48 -3.28 -15.96
C GLU A 143 -12.66 -3.23 -14.67
N LEU A 144 -13.22 -3.73 -13.56
CA LEU A 144 -12.54 -3.73 -12.27
C LEU A 144 -11.28 -4.61 -12.27
N SER A 145 -11.29 -5.72 -13.01
CA SER A 145 -10.11 -6.57 -13.21
C SER A 145 -9.00 -5.83 -13.95
N THR A 146 -9.35 -5.10 -15.02
CA THR A 146 -8.40 -4.28 -15.80
C THR A 146 -7.76 -3.18 -14.95
N ILE A 147 -8.56 -2.50 -14.13
CA ILE A 147 -8.08 -1.43 -13.25
C ILE A 147 -7.17 -2.00 -12.15
N SER A 148 -7.62 -3.05 -11.45
CA SER A 148 -6.82 -3.67 -10.38
C SER A 148 -5.49 -4.23 -10.90
N TYR A 149 -5.48 -4.83 -12.09
CA TYR A 149 -4.25 -5.28 -12.74
C TYR A 149 -3.31 -4.12 -13.04
N SER A 150 -3.80 -3.03 -13.64
CA SER A 150 -3.00 -1.85 -13.99
C SER A 150 -2.37 -1.19 -12.76
N VAL A 151 -3.15 -1.02 -11.69
CA VAL A 151 -2.64 -0.47 -10.41
C VAL A 151 -1.60 -1.39 -9.78
N SER A 152 -1.85 -2.70 -9.79
CA SER A 152 -0.90 -3.70 -9.27
C SER A 152 0.43 -3.68 -10.03
N ASP A 153 0.38 -3.61 -11.37
CA ASP A 153 1.55 -3.53 -12.23
C ASP A 153 2.35 -2.24 -11.97
N ALA A 154 1.67 -1.10 -11.87
CA ALA A 154 2.32 0.18 -11.56
C ALA A 154 2.96 0.22 -10.16
N LEU A 155 2.32 -0.37 -9.13
CA LEU A 155 2.92 -0.50 -7.80
C LEU A 155 4.15 -1.42 -7.83
N SER A 156 4.06 -2.54 -8.55
CA SER A 156 5.16 -3.49 -8.75
C SER A 156 6.35 -2.83 -9.46
N GLU A 157 6.09 -2.06 -10.53
CA GLU A 157 7.11 -1.30 -11.27
C GLU A 157 7.82 -0.30 -10.36
N LEU A 158 7.07 0.48 -9.55
CA LEU A 158 7.67 1.42 -8.59
C LEU A 158 8.57 0.73 -7.57
N LEU A 159 8.15 -0.42 -7.03
CA LEU A 159 8.97 -1.20 -6.10
C LEU A 159 10.23 -1.73 -6.78
N SER A 160 10.10 -2.29 -7.98
CA SER A 160 11.21 -2.82 -8.77
C SER A 160 12.24 -1.75 -9.12
N PHE A 161 11.80 -0.58 -9.61
CA PHE A 161 12.69 0.53 -9.95
C PHE A 161 13.35 1.16 -8.73
N TYR A 162 12.67 1.13 -7.58
CA TYR A 162 13.28 1.58 -6.33
C TYR A 162 14.38 0.62 -5.86
N ASP A 163 14.10 -0.70 -5.90
CA ASP A 163 15.01 -1.76 -5.46
C ASP A 163 16.20 -1.98 -6.41
N ALA A 164 16.09 -1.58 -7.68
CA ALA A 164 17.20 -1.57 -8.65
C ALA A 164 18.35 -0.61 -8.27
N GLU A 165 18.12 0.28 -7.29
CA GLU A 165 19.03 1.33 -6.83
C GLU A 165 19.47 2.31 -7.96
N GLY A 166 20.17 3.39 -7.61
CA GLY A 166 20.66 4.37 -8.59
C GLY A 166 19.60 5.36 -9.09
N THR A 167 19.65 5.70 -10.39
CA THR A 167 18.84 6.75 -11.03
C THR A 167 17.68 6.22 -11.87
N VAL A 168 17.48 4.91 -11.94
CA VAL A 168 16.50 4.24 -12.82
C VAL A 168 15.09 4.82 -12.65
N LEU A 169 14.58 4.89 -11.42
CA LEU A 169 13.25 5.44 -11.13
C LEU A 169 13.13 6.92 -11.55
N SER A 170 14.17 7.72 -11.33
CA SER A 170 14.15 9.13 -11.73
C SER A 170 14.22 9.32 -13.24
N GLU A 171 15.01 8.51 -13.94
CA GLU A 171 15.12 8.59 -15.39
C GLU A 171 13.81 8.16 -16.07
N ALA A 172 13.20 7.07 -15.60
CA ALA A 172 11.91 6.61 -16.12
C ALA A 172 10.79 7.64 -15.85
N TYR A 173 10.78 8.25 -14.66
CA TYR A 173 9.83 9.33 -14.33
C TYR A 173 9.99 10.55 -15.25
N ASP A 174 11.24 11.00 -15.48
CA ASP A 174 11.54 12.17 -16.31
C ASP A 174 11.22 11.92 -17.80
N ARG A 175 11.34 10.67 -18.26
CA ARG A 175 10.97 10.26 -19.63
C ARG A 175 9.48 9.96 -19.81
N GLN A 176 8.68 10.04 -18.76
CA GLN A 176 7.27 9.65 -18.77
C GLN A 176 7.04 8.18 -19.15
N GLU A 177 7.95 7.30 -18.72
CA GLU A 177 7.94 5.88 -19.07
C GLU A 177 7.30 5.00 -17.98
N LEU A 178 6.85 5.55 -16.86
CA LEU A 178 6.23 4.74 -15.79
C LEU A 178 4.85 4.23 -16.22
N ALA A 179 4.47 3.03 -15.77
CA ALA A 179 3.19 2.40 -16.08
C ALA A 179 2.01 3.30 -15.71
N TRP A 180 2.01 3.92 -14.53
CA TRP A 180 0.94 4.82 -14.11
C TRP A 180 0.84 6.10 -14.96
N GLN A 181 1.93 6.55 -15.61
CA GLN A 181 1.90 7.70 -16.53
C GLN A 181 1.25 7.36 -17.87
N ARG A 182 1.03 6.07 -18.14
CA ARG A 182 0.36 5.55 -19.33
C ARG A 182 -1.10 5.16 -19.06
N MET A 183 -1.55 5.27 -17.81
CA MET A 183 -2.94 5.01 -17.40
C MET A 183 -3.86 6.23 -17.60
N GLU A 184 -3.30 7.40 -17.93
CA GLU A 184 -4.01 8.66 -18.22
C GLU A 184 -4.51 8.76 -19.67
#